data_AF-A0A926CQS2-F1
#
_entry.id   AF-A0A926CQS2-F1
#
_cell.length_a   1.000
_cell.length_b   1.000
_cell.length_c   1.000
_cell.angle_alpha   90.00
_cell.angle_beta   90.00
_cell.angle_gamma   90.00
#
_symmetry.space_group_name_H-M   'P 1'
#
loop_
_entity.id
_entity.type
_entity.pdbx_description
1 polymer ?
#
loop_
_entity_poly.entity_id
_entity_poly.type
_entity_poly.pdbx_seq_one_letter_code
_entity_poly.pdbx_strand_id
1 'polypeptide(L)'
;MSNGRHPDESRLLRYADAEVSGPEAEALEHHLAECEECREHVAGIGRLWLEYRDSVRASLPAPPAPWVDLRPRLQELDAGQNVQSPRRQPSRAYINFDMRWVAAAAAVTIGVFVMQIAGGRTLNAAELLQNAVAAEQQQSRTATSAKRIRVKTRRGQFLRPAIADDWSAGSERNLHGLFREASYDWNQPLSSRSFASWRGNLAQKDDRVKILRDTEWGRGRYYHVTTSTPEGKLSEATITIRAEDLRAVQQTFHFRNEEFVEISEAADESPVATAPGQVTNATPPAEPATGDGEVRPVTISEELRVLAALHRIGADLGDPVEVSRYDGKGRILVAAVAAGSDREQQIRSALSGLEYVQLRFEQPEALRANDSSAGRPPREKAAGAPGPNELQERLAVQLGGRTTAENFTNSLLDLSEAAMARAHALRALAKRFPRSLETQLNAADAGVLHKMEEDHTQSLLASVRRMNEVLRPVTKQVSSGATEGFSSWQEGAENVLSAAKQLDGTLTNALAGSGPSGDPDDALRKLGQAAGDLQTRAAALQTIVAAYKHQ
;
A
#
# COMPACT_ATOMS: atom_id res chain seq x y z
N MET A 1 -35.34 50.08 -4.08
CA MET A 1 -35.28 49.25 -5.30
C MET A 1 -33.88 49.37 -5.87
N SER A 2 -32.95 48.55 -5.37
CA SER A 2 -31.56 48.55 -5.84
C SER A 2 -31.42 47.47 -6.89
N ASN A 3 -31.15 47.88 -8.14
CA ASN A 3 -30.77 47.01 -9.26
C ASN A 3 -29.39 46.39 -8.99
N GLY A 4 -29.34 45.42 -8.08
CA GLY A 4 -28.17 44.60 -7.81
C GLY A 4 -28.09 43.47 -8.82
N ARG A 5 -27.06 43.48 -9.67
CA ARG A 5 -26.76 42.45 -10.67
C ARG A 5 -26.88 41.04 -10.06
N HIS A 6 -27.78 40.21 -10.59
CA HIS A 6 -27.94 38.81 -10.15
C HIS A 6 -26.65 38.01 -10.42
N PRO A 7 -26.32 37.03 -9.55
CA PRO A 7 -25.28 36.05 -9.82
C PRO A 7 -25.54 35.29 -11.12
N ASP A 8 -24.47 34.95 -11.82
CA ASP A 8 -24.54 34.10 -13.01
C ASP A 8 -25.13 32.72 -12.70
N GLU A 9 -25.83 32.13 -13.66
CA GLU A 9 -26.49 30.82 -13.54
C GLU A 9 -25.51 29.72 -13.14
N SER A 10 -24.30 29.72 -13.71
CA SER A 10 -23.24 28.76 -13.36
C SER A 10 -22.84 28.86 -11.88
N ARG A 11 -22.93 30.06 -11.29
CA ARG A 11 -22.61 30.26 -9.86
C ARG A 11 -23.74 29.77 -8.96
N LEU A 12 -25.01 29.95 -9.36
CA LEU A 12 -26.16 29.42 -8.63
C LEU A 12 -26.20 27.89 -8.69
N LEU A 13 -25.83 27.28 -9.83
CA LEU A 13 -25.70 25.83 -9.99
C LEU A 13 -24.64 25.24 -9.07
N ARG A 14 -23.40 25.77 -9.13
CA ARG A 14 -22.32 25.33 -8.22
C ARG A 14 -22.67 25.53 -6.75
N TYR A 15 -23.45 26.57 -6.42
CA TYR A 15 -23.92 26.77 -5.05
C TYR A 15 -24.94 25.70 -4.65
N ALA A 16 -25.90 25.36 -5.53
CA ALA A 16 -26.86 24.29 -5.31
C ALA A 16 -26.18 22.90 -5.15
N ASP A 17 -25.09 22.66 -5.87
CA ASP A 17 -24.28 21.43 -5.78
C ASP A 17 -23.24 21.43 -4.64
N ALA A 18 -23.24 22.47 -3.79
CA ALA A 18 -22.29 22.66 -2.69
C ALA A 18 -20.80 22.70 -3.12
N GLU A 19 -20.51 23.11 -4.36
CA GLU A 19 -19.15 23.29 -4.89
C GLU A 19 -18.57 24.68 -4.58
N VAL A 20 -19.40 25.63 -4.16
CA VAL A 20 -18.96 26.95 -3.69
C VAL A 20 -18.73 26.91 -2.18
N SER A 21 -17.57 27.38 -1.71
CA SER A 21 -17.23 27.42 -0.28
C SER A 21 -16.49 28.71 0.11
N GLY A 22 -16.49 29.01 1.41
CA GLY A 22 -15.78 30.16 1.97
C GLY A 22 -16.43 31.50 1.61
N PRO A 23 -15.64 32.56 1.35
CA PRO A 23 -16.17 33.92 1.13
C PRO A 23 -17.14 34.05 -0.04
N GLU A 24 -17.01 33.20 -1.06
CA GLU A 24 -17.94 33.19 -2.21
C GLU A 24 -19.31 32.63 -1.82
N ALA A 25 -19.36 31.62 -0.95
CA ALA A 25 -20.61 31.05 -0.46
C ALA A 25 -21.34 32.04 0.46
N GLU A 26 -20.61 32.71 1.37
CA GLU A 26 -21.18 33.74 2.25
C GLU A 26 -21.78 34.91 1.46
N ALA A 27 -21.12 35.35 0.38
CA ALA A 27 -21.63 36.41 -0.49
C ALA A 27 -22.91 35.98 -1.24
N LEU A 28 -22.97 34.71 -1.71
CA LEU A 28 -24.16 34.16 -2.33
C LEU A 28 -25.30 33.98 -1.32
N GLU A 29 -25.01 33.49 -0.10
CA GLU A 29 -26.00 33.37 0.98
C GLU A 29 -26.60 34.73 1.35
N HIS A 30 -25.77 35.76 1.46
CA HIS A 30 -26.23 37.11 1.69
C HIS A 30 -27.12 37.61 0.56
N HIS A 31 -26.73 37.37 -0.70
CA HIS A 31 -27.58 37.70 -1.85
C HIS A 31 -28.90 36.92 -1.88
N LEU A 32 -28.87 35.62 -1.59
CA LEU A 32 -30.06 34.76 -1.54
C LEU A 32 -30.98 35.14 -0.37
N ALA A 33 -30.46 35.67 0.74
CA ALA A 33 -31.31 36.20 1.82
C ALA A 33 -32.15 37.40 1.34
N GLU A 34 -31.63 38.18 0.40
CA GLU A 34 -32.26 39.42 -0.08
C GLU A 34 -33.04 39.26 -1.40
N CYS A 35 -32.64 38.31 -2.27
CA CYS A 35 -33.21 38.11 -3.59
C CYS A 35 -34.11 36.88 -3.68
N GLU A 36 -35.42 37.10 -3.85
CA GLU A 36 -36.41 36.03 -3.98
C GLU A 36 -36.26 35.22 -5.27
N GLU A 37 -36.00 35.88 -6.40
CA GLU A 37 -35.84 35.24 -7.71
C GLU A 37 -34.68 34.23 -7.71
N CYS A 38 -33.53 34.60 -7.15
CA CYS A 38 -32.39 33.67 -7.06
C CYS A 38 -32.66 32.51 -6.09
N ARG A 39 -33.44 32.71 -5.01
CA ARG A 39 -33.85 31.61 -4.13
C ARG A 39 -34.77 30.63 -4.86
N GLU A 40 -35.74 31.13 -5.62
CA GLU A 40 -36.64 30.29 -6.39
C GLU A 40 -35.89 29.48 -7.46
N HIS A 41 -34.89 30.10 -8.09
CA HIS A 41 -34.03 29.45 -9.07
C HIS A 41 -33.23 28.29 -8.43
N VAL A 42 -32.55 28.53 -7.30
CA VAL A 42 -31.80 27.48 -6.56
C VAL A 42 -32.74 26.37 -6.08
N ALA A 43 -33.93 26.71 -5.57
CA ALA A 43 -34.93 25.72 -5.17
C ALA A 43 -35.45 24.91 -6.37
N GLY A 44 -35.53 25.51 -7.56
CA GLY A 44 -35.88 24.84 -8.81
C GLY A 44 -34.86 23.77 -9.22
N ILE A 45 -33.57 24.08 -9.12
CA ILE A 45 -32.48 23.13 -9.37
C ILE A 45 -32.61 21.91 -8.45
N GLY A 46 -32.87 22.14 -7.15
CA GLY A 46 -33.07 21.04 -6.19
C GLY A 46 -34.26 20.13 -6.52
N ARG A 47 -35.33 20.65 -7.14
CA ARG A 47 -36.48 19.84 -7.57
C ARG A 47 -36.12 18.91 -8.74
N LEU A 48 -35.36 19.40 -9.72
CA LEU A 48 -34.89 18.58 -10.85
C LEU A 48 -34.04 17.39 -10.38
N TRP A 49 -33.22 17.58 -9.35
CA TRP A 49 -32.45 16.50 -8.75
C TRP A 49 -33.34 15.41 -8.12
N LEU A 50 -34.41 15.80 -7.42
CA LEU A 50 -35.34 14.84 -6.82
C LEU A 50 -36.05 14.00 -7.89
N GLU A 51 -36.50 14.64 -8.97
CA GLU A 51 -37.13 13.96 -10.12
C GLU A 51 -36.15 13.01 -10.82
N TYR A 52 -34.92 13.47 -11.10
CA TYR A 52 -33.86 12.64 -11.66
C TYR A 52 -33.56 11.43 -10.77
N ARG A 53 -33.31 11.64 -9.46
CA ARG A 53 -33.02 10.59 -8.49
C ARG A 53 -34.13 9.55 -8.44
N ASP A 54 -35.38 9.97 -8.42
CA ASP A 54 -36.52 9.06 -8.33
C ASP A 54 -36.69 8.26 -9.64
N SER A 55 -36.44 8.87 -10.81
CA SER A 55 -36.41 8.15 -12.10
C SER A 55 -35.28 7.12 -12.18
N VAL A 56 -34.07 7.47 -11.73
CA VAL A 56 -32.92 6.55 -11.67
C VAL A 56 -33.23 5.41 -10.71
N ARG A 57 -33.74 5.71 -9.51
CA ARG A 57 -34.13 4.69 -8.54
C ARG A 57 -35.15 3.71 -9.11
N ALA A 58 -36.13 4.18 -9.89
CA ALA A 58 -37.11 3.32 -10.55
C ALA A 58 -36.50 2.41 -11.63
N SER A 59 -35.40 2.84 -12.25
CA SER A 59 -34.69 2.09 -13.29
C SER A 59 -33.68 1.06 -12.76
N LEU A 60 -33.32 1.13 -11.47
CA LEU A 60 -32.37 0.21 -10.86
C LEU A 60 -33.04 -1.14 -10.55
N PRO A 61 -32.35 -2.27 -10.76
CA PRO A 61 -32.88 -3.57 -10.37
C PRO A 61 -33.10 -3.63 -8.86
N ALA A 62 -34.13 -4.37 -8.44
CA ALA A 62 -34.34 -4.64 -7.03
C ALA A 62 -33.08 -5.30 -6.44
N PRO A 63 -32.68 -4.93 -5.21
CA PRO A 63 -31.47 -5.49 -4.61
C PRO A 63 -31.62 -7.01 -4.44
N PRO A 64 -30.55 -7.79 -4.69
CA PRO A 64 -30.60 -9.26 -4.64
C PRO A 64 -30.92 -9.82 -3.24
N ALA A 65 -30.81 -9.00 -2.20
CA ALA A 65 -31.30 -9.27 -0.86
C ALA A 65 -31.92 -8.00 -0.26
N PRO A 66 -32.96 -8.11 0.58
CA PRO A 66 -33.53 -6.96 1.27
C PRO A 66 -32.46 -6.32 2.15
N TRP A 67 -32.28 -5.01 2.02
CA TRP A 67 -31.33 -4.28 2.85
C TRP A 67 -31.82 -4.30 4.29
N VAL A 68 -30.95 -4.72 5.20
CA VAL A 68 -31.25 -4.69 6.64
C VAL A 68 -31.36 -3.24 7.07
N ASP A 69 -32.46 -2.88 7.75
CA ASP A 69 -32.61 -1.54 8.31
C ASP A 69 -31.52 -1.31 9.37
N LEU A 70 -30.64 -0.36 9.10
CA LEU A 70 -29.52 -0.03 9.97
C LEU A 70 -29.92 0.93 11.11
N ARG A 71 -31.10 1.57 11.03
CA ARG A 71 -31.56 2.54 12.04
C ARG A 71 -31.69 1.95 13.46
N PRO A 72 -32.22 0.73 13.67
CA PRO A 72 -32.26 0.10 14.98
C PRO A 72 -30.85 -0.16 15.54
N ARG A 73 -29.93 -0.58 14.68
CA ARG A 73 -28.52 -0.84 15.02
C ARG A 73 -27.78 0.44 15.41
N LEU A 74 -28.06 1.54 14.73
CA LEU A 74 -27.52 2.87 15.07
C LEU A 74 -28.07 3.35 16.42
N GLN A 75 -29.37 3.15 16.69
CA GLN A 75 -29.97 3.48 17.98
C GLN A 75 -29.41 2.65 19.15
N GLU A 76 -29.11 1.37 18.94
CA GLU A 76 -28.44 0.53 19.94
C GLU A 76 -27.01 1.02 20.24
N LEU A 77 -26.27 1.48 19.22
CA LEU A 77 -24.93 2.04 19.39
C LEU A 77 -24.96 3.38 20.14
N ASP A 78 -25.93 4.24 19.85
CA ASP A 78 -26.12 5.50 20.58
C ASP A 78 -26.57 5.25 22.03
N ALA A 79 -27.42 4.25 22.27
CA ALA A 79 -27.84 3.85 23.61
C ALA A 79 -26.67 3.26 24.43
N GLY A 80 -25.78 2.49 23.79
CA GLY A 80 -24.58 1.92 24.41
C GLY A 80 -23.49 2.93 24.77
N GLN A 81 -23.50 4.12 24.16
CA GLN A 81 -22.57 5.21 24.51
C GLN A 81 -23.03 6.06 25.69
N ASN A 82 -24.26 5.87 26.17
CA ASN A 82 -24.79 6.56 27.33
C ASN A 82 -24.48 5.81 28.64
N VAL A 83 -23.19 5.51 28.88
CA VAL A 83 -22.73 5.06 30.19
C VAL A 83 -22.78 6.27 31.12
N GLN A 84 -23.79 6.24 31.99
CA GLN A 84 -24.10 7.21 33.02
C GLN A 84 -22.85 7.65 33.80
N SER A 85 -22.40 8.88 33.54
CA SER A 85 -21.47 9.55 34.45
C SER A 85 -22.24 9.89 35.74
N PRO A 86 -21.67 9.63 36.94
CA PRO A 86 -22.37 9.91 38.18
C PRO A 86 -22.59 11.42 38.31
N ARG A 87 -23.87 11.80 38.28
CA ARG A 87 -24.37 13.18 38.33
C ARG A 87 -24.03 13.77 39.71
N ARG A 88 -22.89 14.43 39.85
CA ARG A 88 -22.61 15.29 41.00
C ARG A 88 -23.46 16.56 40.86
N GLN A 89 -24.46 16.68 41.73
CA GLN A 89 -25.22 17.89 41.97
C GLN A 89 -24.26 19.04 42.31
N PRO A 90 -24.24 20.16 41.55
CA PRO A 90 -23.51 21.33 41.99
C PRO A 90 -24.32 22.03 43.08
N SER A 91 -23.71 22.16 44.26
CA SER A 91 -24.16 23.11 45.28
C SER A 91 -24.07 24.52 44.69
N ARG A 92 -25.17 25.27 44.81
CA ARG A 92 -25.24 26.68 44.44
C ARG A 92 -24.29 27.49 45.32
N ALA A 93 -23.11 27.81 44.81
CA ALA A 93 -22.30 28.93 45.27
C ALA A 93 -22.34 30.00 44.18
N TYR A 94 -23.05 31.09 44.46
CA TYR A 94 -23.06 32.28 43.63
C TYR A 94 -21.67 32.91 43.69
N ILE A 95 -20.85 32.67 42.67
CA ILE A 95 -19.64 33.42 42.42
C ILE A 95 -19.92 34.32 41.21
N ASN A 96 -20.01 35.62 41.46
CA ASN A 96 -20.10 36.64 40.43
C ASN A 96 -18.79 36.64 39.62
N PHE A 97 -18.77 35.90 38.51
CA PHE A 97 -17.69 35.94 37.55
C PHE A 97 -17.99 36.95 36.45
N ASP A 98 -17.03 37.85 36.24
CA ASP A 98 -17.03 38.88 35.22
C ASP A 98 -17.14 38.25 33.81
N MET A 99 -18.14 38.66 33.04
CA MET A 99 -18.63 37.99 31.83
C MET A 99 -17.57 37.90 30.70
N ARG A 100 -16.46 38.64 30.84
CA ARG A 100 -15.34 38.69 29.88
C ARG A 100 -14.44 37.44 29.97
N TRP A 101 -14.39 36.75 31.11
CA TRP A 101 -13.59 35.52 31.25
C TRP A 101 -14.34 34.25 30.82
N VAL A 102 -15.68 34.29 30.80
CA VAL A 102 -16.52 33.18 30.33
C VAL A 102 -16.39 32.98 28.81
N ALA A 103 -16.29 34.06 28.04
CA ALA A 103 -16.10 33.99 26.59
C ALA A 103 -14.74 33.37 26.20
N ALA A 104 -13.68 33.67 26.95
CA ALA A 104 -12.35 33.09 26.71
C ALA A 104 -12.32 31.60 27.06
N ALA A 105 -12.91 31.19 28.19
CA ALA A 105 -13.00 29.78 28.56
C ALA A 105 -13.88 28.98 27.59
N ALA A 106 -15.01 29.54 27.15
CA ALA A 106 -15.88 28.93 26.15
C ALA A 106 -15.18 28.75 24.80
N ALA A 107 -14.43 29.75 24.33
CA ALA A 107 -13.66 29.66 23.09
C ALA A 107 -12.53 28.62 23.17
N VAL A 108 -11.88 28.44 24.32
CA VAL A 108 -10.89 27.37 24.52
C VAL A 108 -11.57 26.00 24.53
N THR A 109 -12.70 25.84 25.23
CA THR A 109 -13.41 24.55 25.22
C THR A 109 -14.01 24.21 23.86
N ILE A 110 -14.54 25.20 23.13
CA ILE A 110 -15.04 25.02 21.76
C ILE A 110 -13.87 24.75 20.81
N GLY A 111 -12.72 25.43 20.98
CA GLY A 111 -11.50 25.16 20.22
C GLY A 111 -10.96 23.75 20.43
N VAL A 112 -10.93 23.26 21.68
CA VAL A 112 -10.55 21.88 22.02
C VAL A 112 -11.56 20.86 21.49
N PHE A 113 -12.86 21.15 21.58
CA PHE A 113 -13.93 20.29 21.08
C PHE A 113 -13.95 20.23 19.55
N VAL A 114 -13.72 21.36 18.87
CA VAL A 114 -13.56 21.43 17.41
C VAL A 114 -12.26 20.75 16.97
N MET A 115 -11.15 20.85 17.72
CA MET A 115 -9.93 20.08 17.44
C MET A 115 -10.15 18.56 17.60
N GLN A 116 -10.93 18.12 18.59
CA GLN A 116 -11.24 16.70 18.78
C GLN A 116 -12.23 16.14 17.76
N ILE A 117 -13.09 16.97 17.16
CA ILE A 117 -14.03 16.56 16.11
C ILE A 117 -13.42 16.72 14.71
N ALA A 118 -12.53 17.69 14.51
CA ALA A 118 -11.78 17.89 13.26
C ALA A 118 -10.59 16.92 13.13
N GLY A 119 -10.09 16.37 14.24
CA GLY A 119 -9.36 15.10 14.22
C GLY A 119 -10.37 14.00 13.89
N GLY A 120 -10.59 13.74 12.60
CA GLY A 120 -11.48 12.67 12.15
C GLY A 120 -11.21 11.40 12.97
N ARG A 121 -12.28 10.65 13.32
CA ARG A 121 -12.19 9.39 14.08
C ARG A 121 -11.17 8.45 13.43
N THR A 122 -9.91 8.62 13.79
CA THR A 122 -8.84 7.71 13.49
C THR A 122 -9.13 6.52 14.38
N LEU A 123 -9.32 5.35 13.79
CA LEU A 123 -9.33 4.11 14.56
C LEU A 123 -7.97 4.03 15.24
N ASN A 124 -7.90 4.45 16.50
CA ASN A 124 -6.65 4.47 17.24
C ASN A 124 -6.22 3.01 17.42
N ALA A 125 -5.01 2.67 16.96
CA ALA A 125 -4.45 1.34 17.11
C ALA A 125 -4.53 0.85 18.57
N ALA A 126 -4.38 1.75 19.54
CA ALA A 126 -4.50 1.43 20.96
C ALA A 126 -5.93 1.01 21.35
N GLU A 127 -6.96 1.73 20.90
CA GLU A 127 -8.36 1.40 21.21
C GLU A 127 -8.78 0.10 20.55
N LEU A 128 -8.39 -0.11 19.28
CA LEU A 128 -8.66 -1.35 18.56
C LEU A 128 -8.00 -2.55 19.24
N LEU A 129 -6.72 -2.43 19.62
CA LEU A 129 -5.99 -3.49 20.32
C LEU A 129 -6.57 -3.75 21.71
N GLN A 130 -7.02 -2.73 22.45
CA GLN A 130 -7.71 -2.92 23.73
C GLN A 130 -8.99 -3.73 23.57
N ASN A 131 -9.80 -3.41 22.55
CA ASN A 131 -11.02 -4.16 22.25
C ASN A 131 -10.71 -5.61 21.83
N ALA A 132 -9.66 -5.82 21.04
CA ALA A 132 -9.21 -7.16 20.64
C ALA A 132 -8.69 -7.99 21.82
N VAL A 133 -7.98 -7.37 22.77
CA VAL A 133 -7.53 -8.03 24.01
C VAL A 133 -8.72 -8.45 24.88
N ALA A 134 -9.74 -7.60 24.99
CA ALA A 134 -10.97 -7.91 25.73
C ALA A 134 -11.74 -9.07 25.09
N ALA A 135 -11.87 -9.07 23.75
CA ALA A 135 -12.50 -10.15 22.99
C ALA A 135 -11.74 -11.48 23.16
N GLU A 136 -10.41 -11.45 23.05
CA GLU A 136 -9.55 -12.62 23.25
C GLU A 136 -9.69 -13.20 24.67
N GLN A 137 -9.77 -12.35 25.71
CA GLN A 137 -10.02 -12.80 27.09
C GLN A 137 -11.36 -13.52 27.25
N GLN A 138 -12.41 -13.02 26.58
CA GLN A 138 -13.73 -13.63 26.63
C GLN A 138 -13.76 -14.96 25.89
N GLN A 139 -13.09 -15.04 24.74
CA GLN A 139 -12.99 -16.25 23.92
C GLN A 139 -12.15 -17.34 24.59
N SER A 140 -11.04 -16.99 25.23
CA SER A 140 -10.19 -17.94 25.97
C SER A 140 -10.88 -18.55 27.18
N ARG A 141 -11.93 -17.92 27.72
CA ARG A 141 -12.79 -18.52 28.77
C ARG A 141 -13.76 -19.56 28.22
N THR A 142 -14.08 -19.48 26.93
CA THR A 142 -15.07 -20.35 26.25
C THR A 142 -14.45 -21.41 25.34
N ALA A 143 -13.20 -21.25 24.93
CA ALA A 143 -12.54 -22.12 23.96
C ALA A 143 -11.74 -23.24 24.65
N THR A 144 -12.13 -24.49 24.41
CA THR A 144 -11.35 -25.67 24.76
C THR A 144 -10.25 -25.88 23.72
N SER A 145 -9.01 -26.04 24.18
CA SER A 145 -7.75 -26.10 23.43
C SER A 145 -7.68 -27.12 22.28
N ALA A 146 -7.20 -26.70 21.10
CA ALA A 146 -6.30 -27.45 20.19
C ALA A 146 -6.00 -26.68 18.87
N LYS A 147 -5.95 -25.35 18.88
CA LYS A 147 -5.74 -24.60 17.63
C LYS A 147 -4.27 -24.64 17.21
N ARG A 148 -4.03 -24.93 15.93
CA ARG A 148 -2.69 -24.93 15.34
C ARG A 148 -2.43 -23.61 14.64
N ILE A 149 -1.19 -23.15 14.71
CA ILE A 149 -0.70 -21.99 13.97
C ILE A 149 0.38 -22.47 13.01
N ARG A 150 0.42 -21.83 11.84
CA ARG A 150 1.49 -21.99 10.87
C ARG A 150 2.51 -20.90 11.09
N VAL A 151 3.76 -21.29 11.28
CA VAL A 151 4.90 -20.37 11.41
C VAL A 151 5.74 -20.51 10.14
N LYS A 152 5.89 -19.41 9.41
CA LYS A 152 6.71 -19.30 8.20
C LYS A 152 7.90 -18.41 8.48
N THR A 153 9.08 -18.89 8.12
CA THR A 153 10.35 -18.18 8.29
C THR A 153 11.15 -18.26 7.00
N ARG A 154 12.25 -17.53 6.90
CA ARG A 154 13.21 -17.66 5.79
C ARG A 154 13.80 -19.07 5.64
N ARG A 155 13.83 -19.88 6.72
CA ARG A 155 14.44 -21.22 6.73
C ARG A 155 13.42 -22.36 6.53
N GLY A 156 12.14 -22.05 6.39
CA GLY A 156 11.07 -23.02 6.19
C GLY A 156 9.81 -22.69 6.99
N GLN A 157 8.83 -23.58 6.89
CA GLN A 157 7.53 -23.47 7.57
C GLN A 157 7.24 -24.70 8.43
N PHE A 158 6.54 -24.52 9.55
CA PHE A 158 6.11 -25.60 10.42
C PHE A 158 4.78 -25.27 11.11
N LEU A 159 4.08 -26.31 11.60
CA LEU A 159 2.83 -26.20 12.34
C LEU A 159 3.07 -26.49 13.81
N ARG A 160 2.66 -25.57 14.69
CA ARG A 160 2.75 -25.73 16.15
C ARG A 160 1.40 -25.41 16.81
N PRO A 161 1.14 -25.85 18.05
CA PRO A 161 -0.03 -25.38 18.78
C PRO A 161 0.10 -23.88 19.07
N ALA A 162 -1.05 -23.19 19.06
CA ALA A 162 -1.16 -21.74 19.30
C ALA A 162 -0.67 -21.33 20.70
N ILE A 163 -0.78 -22.25 21.65
CA ILE A 163 -0.23 -22.16 23.01
C ILE A 163 0.70 -23.37 23.17
N ALA A 164 1.97 -23.15 23.49
CA ALA A 164 2.91 -24.22 23.75
C ALA A 164 3.71 -23.94 25.02
N ASP A 165 3.86 -24.96 25.85
CA ASP A 165 4.68 -24.92 27.07
C ASP A 165 6.03 -25.66 26.91
N ASP A 166 6.18 -26.46 25.84
CA ASP A 166 7.39 -27.24 25.55
C ASP A 166 7.89 -27.00 24.10
N TRP A 167 9.19 -26.74 23.96
CA TRP A 167 9.87 -26.24 22.76
C TRP A 167 10.93 -27.24 22.27
N SER A 168 10.50 -28.46 21.90
CA SER A 168 11.44 -29.58 21.72
C SER A 168 12.14 -29.64 20.35
N ALA A 169 11.77 -28.80 19.37
CA ALA A 169 12.40 -28.75 18.05
C ALA A 169 13.52 -27.69 17.92
N GLY A 170 14.63 -28.03 17.23
CA GLY A 170 15.80 -27.15 17.07
C GLY A 170 15.51 -25.78 16.42
N SER A 171 14.58 -25.73 15.46
CA SER A 171 14.16 -24.47 14.82
C SER A 171 13.31 -23.59 15.74
N GLU A 172 12.52 -24.19 16.64
CA GLU A 172 11.69 -23.46 17.61
C GLU A 172 12.52 -22.83 18.73
N ARG A 173 13.60 -23.49 19.17
CA ARG A 173 14.53 -22.93 20.18
C ARG A 173 15.22 -21.65 19.71
N ASN A 174 15.61 -21.59 18.44
CA ASN A 174 16.24 -20.41 17.86
C ASN A 174 15.25 -19.24 17.76
N LEU A 175 14.00 -19.50 17.34
CA LEU A 175 12.94 -18.48 17.29
C LEU A 175 12.56 -18.00 18.70
N HIS A 176 12.46 -18.90 19.67
CA HIS A 176 12.21 -18.53 21.06
C HIS A 176 13.29 -17.57 21.58
N GLY A 177 14.57 -17.81 21.26
CA GLY A 177 15.67 -16.88 21.55
C GLY A 177 15.47 -15.51 20.91
N LEU A 178 15.14 -15.49 19.61
CA LEU A 178 14.92 -14.28 18.83
C LEU A 178 13.75 -13.42 19.34
N PHE A 179 12.62 -14.05 19.66
CA PHE A 179 11.43 -13.36 20.21
C PHE A 179 11.64 -12.90 21.65
N ARG A 180 12.38 -13.66 22.47
CA ARG A 180 12.79 -13.23 23.81
C ARG A 180 13.69 -11.99 23.76
N GLU A 181 14.64 -11.94 22.83
CA GLU A 181 15.47 -10.74 22.60
C GLU A 181 14.64 -9.54 22.11
N ALA A 182 13.58 -9.80 21.35
CA ALA A 182 12.62 -8.78 20.93
C ALA A 182 11.60 -8.39 22.02
N SER A 183 11.69 -8.97 23.22
CA SER A 183 10.73 -8.75 24.32
C SER A 183 9.27 -9.06 23.91
N TYR A 184 9.08 -10.08 23.07
CA TYR A 184 7.78 -10.53 22.60
C TYR A 184 7.49 -11.95 23.10
N ASP A 185 6.24 -12.22 23.48
CA ASP A 185 5.84 -13.52 24.03
C ASP A 185 5.69 -14.58 22.93
N TRP A 186 6.61 -15.55 22.92
CA TRP A 186 6.61 -16.68 21.97
C TRP A 186 5.67 -17.82 22.38
N ASN A 187 5.22 -17.85 23.64
CA ASN A 187 4.31 -18.89 24.13
C ASN A 187 2.95 -18.77 23.45
N GLN A 188 2.48 -17.54 23.26
CA GLN A 188 1.26 -17.17 22.54
C GLN A 188 1.59 -16.16 21.43
N PRO A 189 2.21 -16.62 20.33
CA PRO A 189 2.82 -15.72 19.37
C PRO A 189 1.82 -15.16 18.36
N LEU A 190 0.56 -15.62 18.36
CA LEU A 190 -0.57 -15.07 17.60
C LEU A 190 -1.64 -14.58 18.59
N SER A 191 -1.29 -13.54 19.35
CA SER A 191 -2.16 -12.96 20.38
C SER A 191 -2.19 -11.44 20.26
N SER A 192 -3.39 -10.88 20.36
CA SER A 192 -3.59 -9.42 20.43
C SER A 192 -3.00 -8.87 21.72
N ARG A 193 -3.01 -9.66 22.81
CA ARG A 193 -2.40 -9.30 24.09
C ARG A 193 -0.88 -9.23 23.99
N SER A 194 -0.23 -10.24 23.41
CA SER A 194 1.22 -10.24 23.22
C SER A 194 1.66 -9.03 22.39
N PHE A 195 0.92 -8.73 21.32
CA PHE A 195 1.16 -7.55 20.48
C PHE A 195 0.97 -6.22 21.25
N ALA A 196 -0.15 -6.08 21.97
CA ALA A 196 -0.43 -4.88 22.74
C ALA A 196 0.60 -4.64 23.86
N SER A 197 1.05 -5.72 24.53
CA SER A 197 2.06 -5.65 25.58
C SER A 197 3.42 -5.22 25.03
N TRP A 198 3.88 -5.83 23.94
CA TRP A 198 5.11 -5.44 23.27
C TRP A 198 5.08 -3.98 22.82
N ARG A 199 4.02 -3.57 22.10
CA ARG A 199 3.81 -2.19 21.65
C ARG A 199 3.75 -1.20 22.82
N GLY A 200 3.16 -1.61 23.94
CA GLY A 200 3.05 -0.82 25.17
C GLY A 200 4.40 -0.45 25.78
N ASN A 201 5.41 -1.31 25.59
CA ASN A 201 6.76 -1.13 26.14
C ASN A 201 7.69 -0.27 25.26
N LEU A 202 7.25 0.13 24.06
CA LEU A 202 8.04 0.97 23.14
C LEU A 202 7.85 2.45 23.47
N ALA A 203 8.95 3.19 23.63
CA ALA A 203 8.90 4.63 23.84
C ALA A 203 8.66 5.39 22.53
N GLN A 204 9.28 4.94 21.43
CA GLN A 204 9.11 5.45 20.07
C GLN A 204 8.43 4.40 19.19
N LYS A 205 7.26 4.75 18.64
CA LYS A 205 6.48 3.90 17.73
C LYS A 205 5.66 4.75 16.76
N ASP A 206 5.54 4.27 15.53
CA ASP A 206 4.59 4.74 14.51
C ASP A 206 3.55 3.65 14.28
N ASP A 207 2.27 3.97 14.41
CA ASP A 207 1.18 3.01 14.26
C ASP A 207 0.29 3.38 13.08
N ARG A 208 -0.01 2.38 12.25
CA ARG A 208 -0.92 2.53 11.10
C ARG A 208 -2.00 1.48 11.15
N VAL A 209 -3.24 1.90 11.00
CA VAL A 209 -4.40 1.01 10.94
C VAL A 209 -5.01 1.09 9.54
N LYS A 210 -5.09 -0.06 8.87
CA LYS A 210 -5.81 -0.21 7.60
C LYS A 210 -7.01 -1.12 7.79
N ILE A 211 -8.08 -0.86 7.06
CA ILE A 211 -9.25 -1.75 7.02
C ILE A 211 -9.15 -2.53 5.71
N LEU A 212 -9.03 -3.85 5.82
CA LEU A 212 -9.06 -4.78 4.69
C LEU A 212 -10.46 -5.38 4.58
N ARG A 213 -10.91 -5.65 3.36
CA ARG A 213 -12.17 -6.36 3.06
C ARG A 213 -11.85 -7.60 2.25
N ASP A 214 -12.61 -8.66 2.46
CA ASP A 214 -12.59 -9.89 1.66
C ASP A 214 -11.18 -10.39 1.32
N THR A 215 -10.49 -10.88 2.34
CA THR A 215 -9.09 -11.29 2.29
C THR A 215 -8.94 -12.81 2.16
N GLU A 216 -7.69 -13.29 2.09
CA GLU A 216 -7.37 -14.73 2.13
C GLU A 216 -7.85 -15.46 3.41
N TRP A 217 -8.17 -14.74 4.49
CA TRP A 217 -8.67 -15.30 5.76
C TRP A 217 -10.20 -15.46 5.81
N GLY A 218 -10.89 -15.12 4.72
CA GLY A 218 -12.33 -15.27 4.54
C GLY A 218 -13.02 -13.95 4.19
N ARG A 219 -14.29 -14.03 3.79
CA ARG A 219 -15.14 -12.83 3.59
C ARG A 219 -15.36 -12.09 4.91
N GLY A 220 -15.41 -10.77 4.84
CA GLY A 220 -15.59 -9.93 6.02
C GLY A 220 -14.57 -8.79 6.11
N ARG A 221 -14.67 -8.01 7.19
CA ARG A 221 -13.77 -6.88 7.46
C ARG A 221 -12.63 -7.34 8.36
N TYR A 222 -11.42 -6.86 8.11
CA TYR A 222 -10.25 -7.08 8.93
C TYR A 222 -9.55 -5.75 9.22
N TYR A 223 -8.99 -5.63 10.40
CA TYR A 223 -8.13 -4.51 10.78
C TYR A 223 -6.68 -4.97 10.72
N HIS A 224 -5.88 -4.26 9.95
CA HIS A 224 -4.46 -4.50 9.78
C HIS A 224 -3.70 -3.39 10.48
N VAL A 225 -3.09 -3.73 11.61
CA VAL A 225 -2.36 -2.79 12.46
C VAL A 225 -0.87 -3.04 12.28
N THR A 226 -0.16 -2.04 11.77
CA THR A 226 1.30 -2.04 11.60
C THR A 226 1.90 -1.10 12.64
N THR A 227 2.88 -1.60 13.39
CA THR A 227 3.66 -0.82 14.35
C THR A 227 5.13 -0.86 13.95
N SER A 228 5.68 0.28 13.54
CA SER A 228 7.11 0.42 13.20
C SER A 228 7.84 1.14 14.35
N THR A 229 9.07 0.73 14.67
CA THR A 229 9.84 1.30 15.77
C THR A 229 11.34 1.35 15.47
N PRO A 230 12.09 2.35 15.96
CA PRO A 230 13.55 2.35 15.95
C PRO A 230 14.18 1.58 17.12
N GLU A 231 13.38 1.12 18.09
CA GLU A 231 13.85 0.44 19.31
C GLU A 231 13.90 -1.09 19.14
N GLY A 232 14.71 -1.77 19.96
CA GLY A 232 14.75 -3.24 20.02
C GLY A 232 15.24 -3.94 18.74
N LYS A 233 15.04 -5.27 18.70
CA LYS A 233 15.42 -6.12 17.55
C LYS A 233 14.38 -6.15 16.42
N LEU A 234 13.12 -5.84 16.74
CA LEU A 234 12.05 -5.70 15.76
C LEU A 234 12.08 -4.28 15.18
N SER A 235 12.11 -4.19 13.85
CA SER A 235 11.90 -2.91 13.16
C SER A 235 10.41 -2.62 12.93
N GLU A 236 9.63 -3.68 12.72
CA GLU A 236 8.20 -3.58 12.43
C GLU A 236 7.50 -4.87 12.84
N ALA A 237 6.31 -4.74 13.41
CA ALA A 237 5.40 -5.84 13.65
C ALA A 237 3.98 -5.48 13.18
N THR A 238 3.31 -6.45 12.61
CA THR A 238 1.99 -6.29 12.02
C THR A 238 1.04 -7.34 12.54
N ILE A 239 -0.18 -6.96 12.90
CA ILE A 239 -1.25 -7.85 13.33
C ILE A 239 -2.51 -7.61 12.49
N THR A 240 -3.07 -8.71 11.97
CA THR A 240 -4.36 -8.70 11.27
C THR A 240 -5.43 -9.28 12.19
N ILE A 241 -6.48 -8.51 12.43
CA ILE A 241 -7.58 -8.79 13.35
C ILE A 241 -8.90 -8.85 12.57
N ARG A 242 -9.67 -9.93 12.67
CA ARG A 242 -10.99 -10.05 12.05
C ARG A 242 -11.99 -9.14 12.78
N ALA A 243 -12.75 -8.32 12.07
CA ALA A 243 -13.63 -7.32 12.68
C ALA A 243 -14.91 -7.90 13.30
N GLU A 244 -15.30 -9.12 12.92
CA GLU A 244 -16.51 -9.78 13.42
C GLU A 244 -16.37 -10.25 14.87
N ASP A 245 -15.22 -10.80 15.22
CA ASP A 245 -14.92 -11.39 16.52
C ASP A 245 -13.69 -10.77 17.20
N LEU A 246 -13.08 -9.76 16.58
CA LEU A 246 -11.84 -9.11 17.00
C LEU A 246 -10.69 -10.08 17.26
N ARG A 247 -10.66 -11.20 16.54
CA ARG A 247 -9.65 -12.24 16.71
C ARG A 247 -8.45 -12.01 15.78
N ALA A 248 -7.24 -12.20 16.31
CA ALA A 248 -6.01 -12.20 15.52
C ALA A 248 -5.96 -13.42 14.59
N VAL A 249 -5.82 -13.18 13.29
CA VAL A 249 -5.76 -14.24 12.25
C VAL A 249 -4.36 -14.40 11.66
N GLN A 250 -3.56 -13.34 11.69
CA GLN A 250 -2.17 -13.34 11.23
C GLN A 250 -1.33 -12.31 11.99
N GLN A 251 -0.05 -12.61 12.18
CA GLN A 251 0.97 -11.67 12.65
C GLN A 251 2.25 -11.82 11.83
N THR A 252 2.89 -10.69 11.53
CA THR A 252 4.15 -10.65 10.78
C THR A 252 5.16 -9.80 11.54
N PHE A 253 6.39 -10.31 11.65
CA PHE A 253 7.48 -9.69 12.37
C PHE A 253 8.66 -9.47 11.43
N HIS A 254 9.14 -8.24 11.34
CA HIS A 254 10.36 -7.88 10.64
C HIS A 254 11.44 -7.52 11.66
N PHE A 255 12.53 -8.27 11.62
CA PHE A 255 13.69 -8.06 12.47
C PHE A 255 14.75 -7.22 11.74
N ARG A 256 15.54 -6.46 12.49
CA ARG A 256 16.58 -5.59 11.93
C ARG A 256 17.71 -6.35 11.21
N ASN A 257 17.86 -7.64 11.48
CA ASN A 257 18.82 -8.53 10.81
C ASN A 257 18.26 -9.09 9.48
N GLU A 258 17.21 -8.49 8.92
CA GLU A 258 16.51 -8.93 7.71
C GLU A 258 15.85 -10.31 7.83
N GLU A 259 15.72 -10.86 9.04
CA GLU A 259 14.85 -12.01 9.29
C GLU A 259 13.39 -11.56 9.34
N PHE A 260 12.50 -12.43 8.86
CA PHE A 260 11.07 -12.24 9.00
C PHE A 260 10.43 -13.52 9.53
N VAL A 261 9.36 -13.34 10.31
CA VAL A 261 8.56 -14.43 10.84
C VAL A 261 7.09 -14.08 10.62
N GLU A 262 6.38 -14.94 9.90
CA GLU A 262 4.95 -14.81 9.66
C GLU A 262 4.22 -15.95 10.38
N ILE A 263 3.14 -15.61 11.08
CA ILE A 263 2.37 -16.53 11.89
C ILE A 263 0.90 -16.38 11.49
N SER A 264 0.27 -17.46 11.05
CA SER A 264 -1.14 -17.47 10.65
C SER A 264 -1.92 -18.57 11.35
N GLU A 265 -3.23 -18.38 11.51
CA GLU A 265 -4.13 -19.46 11.90
C GLU A 265 -4.09 -20.57 10.85
N ALA A 266 -3.77 -21.80 11.26
CA ALA A 266 -3.92 -22.94 10.36
C ALA A 266 -5.41 -23.26 10.26
N ALA A 267 -5.93 -23.38 9.03
CA ALA A 267 -7.29 -23.90 8.84
C ALA A 267 -7.37 -25.28 9.51
N ASP A 268 -8.37 -25.48 10.38
CA ASP A 268 -8.69 -26.77 10.96
C ASP A 268 -9.11 -27.71 9.82
N GLU A 269 -8.16 -28.41 9.22
CA GLU A 269 -8.45 -29.69 8.62
C GLU A 269 -8.86 -30.57 9.81
N SER A 270 -10.17 -30.81 9.92
CA SER A 270 -10.76 -31.57 11.02
C SER A 270 -9.94 -32.84 11.25
N PRO A 271 -9.49 -33.12 12.48
CA PRO A 271 -8.77 -34.35 12.74
C PRO A 271 -9.76 -35.49 12.54
N VAL A 272 -9.57 -36.29 11.48
CA VAL A 272 -10.13 -37.64 11.47
C VAL A 272 -9.60 -38.31 12.72
N ALA A 273 -10.51 -38.61 13.63
CA ALA A 273 -10.23 -39.14 14.95
C ALA A 273 -9.25 -40.32 14.86
N THR A 274 -8.04 -40.14 15.39
CA THR A 274 -7.15 -41.26 15.68
C THR A 274 -7.72 -41.98 16.91
N ALA A 275 -8.53 -43.02 16.68
CA ALA A 275 -8.76 -44.03 17.69
C ALA A 275 -7.50 -44.92 17.78
N PRO A 276 -6.95 -45.18 18.98
CA PRO A 276 -5.80 -46.05 19.15
C PRO A 276 -6.26 -47.52 19.19
N GLY A 277 -5.65 -48.38 18.39
CA GLY A 277 -5.72 -49.83 18.66
C GLY A 277 -5.56 -50.75 17.46
N GLN A 278 -4.43 -51.46 17.46
CA GLN A 278 -4.19 -52.79 16.90
C GLN A 278 -4.01 -52.97 15.38
N VAL A 279 -2.73 -53.04 15.03
CA VAL A 279 -2.14 -54.03 14.11
C VAL A 279 -3.01 -55.27 13.87
N THR A 280 -3.47 -55.43 12.63
CA THR A 280 -3.56 -56.73 11.96
C THR A 280 -3.20 -56.55 10.49
N ASN A 281 -2.15 -57.25 10.05
CA ASN A 281 -1.77 -57.41 8.65
C ASN A 281 -2.97 -57.91 7.82
N ALA A 282 -3.37 -57.16 6.80
CA ALA A 282 -4.07 -57.72 5.64
C ALA A 282 -3.86 -56.80 4.43
N THR A 283 -3.19 -57.36 3.43
CA THR A 283 -2.92 -56.83 2.09
C THR A 283 -4.16 -56.22 1.42
N PRO A 284 -4.10 -54.98 0.92
CA PRO A 284 -5.14 -54.44 0.03
C PRO A 284 -5.09 -55.09 -1.36
N PRO A 285 -6.22 -55.57 -1.91
CA PRO A 285 -6.37 -55.91 -3.32
C PRO A 285 -6.21 -54.65 -4.19
N ALA A 286 -5.55 -54.81 -5.33
CA ALA A 286 -5.29 -53.77 -6.30
C ALA A 286 -6.57 -53.14 -6.86
N GLU A 287 -6.61 -51.80 -6.85
CA GLU A 287 -7.41 -50.96 -7.75
C GLU A 287 -6.45 -50.04 -8.54
N PRO A 288 -6.87 -49.57 -9.74
CA PRO A 288 -6.01 -49.46 -10.90
C PRO A 288 -5.07 -48.27 -10.85
N ALA A 289 -3.83 -48.50 -11.31
CA ALA A 289 -2.84 -47.47 -11.55
C ALA A 289 -3.33 -46.45 -12.60
N THR A 290 -3.72 -45.26 -12.14
CA THR A 290 -3.56 -44.03 -12.91
C THR A 290 -2.32 -43.31 -12.38
N GLY A 291 -1.24 -43.50 -13.13
CA GLY A 291 0.08 -42.89 -13.06
C GLY A 291 0.41 -41.95 -11.90
N ASP A 292 1.32 -42.41 -11.04
CA ASP A 292 2.29 -41.56 -10.36
C ASP A 292 3.09 -40.79 -11.42
N GLY A 293 2.60 -39.60 -11.78
CA GLY A 293 3.42 -38.59 -12.41
C GLY A 293 4.43 -38.10 -11.38
N GLU A 294 5.66 -38.60 -11.48
CA GLU A 294 6.83 -38.13 -10.73
C GLU A 294 6.82 -36.59 -10.73
N VAL A 295 6.56 -35.98 -9.56
CA VAL A 295 6.51 -34.53 -9.41
C VAL A 295 7.92 -33.98 -9.57
N ARG A 296 8.27 -33.64 -10.81
CA ARG A 296 9.58 -33.06 -11.15
C ARG A 296 9.71 -31.70 -10.45
N PRO A 297 10.78 -31.45 -9.68
CA PRO A 297 10.99 -30.14 -9.06
C PRO A 297 11.20 -29.09 -10.15
N VAL A 298 10.56 -27.91 -9.98
CA VAL A 298 10.71 -26.80 -10.91
C VAL A 298 12.15 -26.33 -10.94
N THR A 299 12.69 -26.21 -12.14
CA THR A 299 14.07 -25.77 -12.38
C THR A 299 14.17 -24.24 -12.47
N ILE A 300 15.36 -23.70 -12.24
CA ILE A 300 15.65 -22.26 -12.39
C ILE A 300 15.38 -21.81 -13.85
N SER A 301 15.64 -22.69 -14.81
CA SER A 301 15.30 -22.53 -16.23
C SER A 301 13.81 -22.32 -16.49
N GLU A 302 12.96 -23.07 -15.80
CA GLU A 302 11.51 -22.96 -15.94
C GLU A 302 11.00 -21.62 -15.40
N GLU A 303 11.55 -21.13 -14.29
CA GLU A 303 11.27 -19.78 -13.78
C GLU A 303 11.72 -18.67 -14.73
N LEU A 304 12.92 -18.79 -15.30
CA LEU A 304 13.41 -17.81 -16.26
C LEU A 304 12.50 -17.70 -17.49
N ARG A 305 11.94 -18.82 -17.98
CA ARG A 305 10.99 -18.80 -19.10
C ARG A 305 9.69 -18.08 -18.77
N VAL A 306 9.21 -18.16 -17.52
CA VAL A 306 8.04 -17.38 -17.05
C VAL A 306 8.37 -15.90 -17.06
N LEU A 307 9.52 -15.52 -16.51
CA LEU A 307 9.95 -14.12 -16.47
C LEU A 307 10.16 -13.57 -17.88
N ALA A 308 10.75 -14.34 -18.79
CA ALA A 308 10.89 -13.96 -20.20
C ALA A 308 9.54 -13.81 -20.91
N ALA A 309 8.56 -14.66 -20.58
CA ALA A 309 7.22 -14.54 -21.14
C ALA A 309 6.52 -13.25 -20.67
N LEU A 310 6.65 -12.89 -19.39
CA LEU A 310 6.13 -11.64 -18.83
C LEU A 310 6.86 -10.42 -19.38
N HIS A 311 8.17 -10.50 -19.55
CA HIS A 311 8.99 -9.43 -20.14
C HIS A 311 8.55 -9.06 -21.57
N ARG A 312 8.21 -10.06 -22.40
CA ARG A 312 7.75 -9.82 -23.78
C ARG A 312 6.48 -8.96 -23.88
N ILE A 313 5.66 -8.93 -22.83
CA ILE A 313 4.45 -8.11 -22.76
C ILE A 313 4.62 -6.88 -21.86
N GLY A 314 5.83 -6.65 -21.33
CA GLY A 314 6.16 -5.58 -20.40
C GLY A 314 5.51 -5.71 -19.02
N ALA A 315 5.03 -6.91 -18.64
CA ALA A 315 4.36 -7.14 -17.35
C ALA A 315 5.33 -7.28 -16.17
N ASP A 316 6.63 -7.14 -16.44
CA ASP A 316 7.71 -7.01 -15.48
C ASP A 316 8.00 -5.54 -15.09
N LEU A 317 7.29 -4.58 -15.72
CA LEU A 317 7.43 -3.15 -15.50
C LEU A 317 6.13 -2.58 -14.92
N GLY A 318 6.11 -2.30 -13.62
CA GLY A 318 5.02 -1.56 -12.97
C GLY A 318 3.70 -2.33 -12.77
N ASP A 319 3.49 -3.45 -13.47
CA ASP A 319 2.34 -4.32 -13.22
C ASP A 319 2.52 -5.08 -11.88
N PRO A 320 1.50 -5.21 -11.02
CA PRO A 320 1.56 -6.00 -9.79
C PRO A 320 1.51 -7.50 -10.15
N VAL A 321 2.63 -8.02 -10.64
CA VAL A 321 2.82 -9.43 -11.01
C VAL A 321 3.86 -10.05 -10.10
N GLU A 322 3.43 -10.96 -9.23
CA GLU A 322 4.30 -11.73 -8.34
C GLU A 322 4.50 -13.15 -8.86
N VAL A 323 5.76 -13.52 -9.08
CA VAL A 323 6.15 -14.88 -9.48
C VAL A 323 6.76 -15.60 -8.29
N SER A 324 6.14 -16.68 -7.83
CA SER A 324 6.59 -17.49 -6.69
C SER A 324 6.68 -18.97 -7.05
N ARG A 325 7.66 -19.67 -6.47
CA ARG A 325 7.78 -21.13 -6.61
C ARG A 325 6.84 -21.78 -5.59
N TYR A 326 5.94 -22.65 -6.03
CA TYR A 326 5.08 -23.41 -5.14
C TYR A 326 5.84 -24.65 -4.65
N ASP A 327 6.44 -24.55 -3.47
CA ASP A 327 7.21 -25.61 -2.85
C ASP A 327 6.29 -26.77 -2.42
N GLY A 328 6.51 -27.93 -3.05
CA GLY A 328 5.80 -29.18 -2.76
C GLY A 328 5.04 -29.82 -3.92
N LYS A 329 4.86 -29.12 -5.06
CA LYS A 329 4.16 -29.69 -6.25
C LYS A 329 4.81 -29.41 -7.61
N GLY A 330 6.01 -28.83 -7.67
CA GLY A 330 6.69 -28.59 -8.96
C GLY A 330 5.92 -27.64 -9.89
N ARG A 331 5.37 -26.53 -9.36
CA ARG A 331 4.66 -25.51 -10.17
C ARG A 331 5.07 -24.08 -9.79
N ILE A 332 4.97 -23.16 -10.74
CA ILE A 332 5.21 -21.72 -10.57
C ILE A 332 3.87 -21.02 -10.48
N LEU A 333 3.64 -20.29 -9.39
CA LEU A 333 2.45 -19.46 -9.23
C LEU A 333 2.78 -18.04 -9.73
N VAL A 334 2.03 -17.58 -10.72
CA VAL A 334 2.04 -16.19 -11.17
C VAL A 334 0.76 -15.55 -10.67
N ALA A 335 0.87 -14.67 -9.68
CA ALA A 335 -0.23 -13.82 -9.21
C ALA A 335 -0.15 -12.49 -9.94
N ALA A 336 -1.20 -12.11 -10.67
CA ALA A 336 -1.24 -10.85 -11.42
C ALA A 336 -2.51 -10.06 -11.07
N VAL A 337 -2.33 -8.78 -10.73
CA VAL A 337 -3.43 -7.80 -10.67
C VAL A 337 -3.44 -7.06 -12.00
N ALA A 338 -4.37 -7.40 -12.89
CA ALA A 338 -4.43 -6.78 -14.22
C ALA A 338 -5.47 -5.65 -14.24
N ALA A 339 -5.08 -4.49 -14.79
CA ALA A 339 -5.96 -3.34 -14.98
C ALA A 339 -6.88 -3.52 -16.22
N GLY A 340 -7.74 -4.55 -16.22
CA GLY A 340 -8.77 -4.77 -17.24
C GLY A 340 -8.69 -6.10 -17.99
N SER A 341 -9.80 -6.50 -18.63
CA SER A 341 -9.97 -7.81 -19.30
C SER A 341 -8.95 -8.07 -20.42
N ASP A 342 -8.58 -7.03 -21.16
CA ASP A 342 -7.65 -7.15 -22.29
C ASP A 342 -6.22 -7.43 -21.80
N ARG A 343 -5.81 -6.79 -20.68
CA ARG A 343 -4.50 -7.02 -20.06
C ARG A 343 -4.43 -8.42 -19.41
N GLU A 344 -5.51 -8.88 -18.79
CA GLU A 344 -5.62 -10.27 -18.33
C GLU A 344 -5.45 -11.28 -19.47
N GLN A 345 -6.08 -11.01 -20.62
CA GLN A 345 -6.00 -11.90 -21.77
C GLN A 345 -4.60 -11.93 -22.38
N GLN A 346 -3.90 -10.79 -22.41
CA GLN A 346 -2.49 -10.72 -22.81
C GLN A 346 -1.59 -11.56 -21.90
N ILE A 347 -1.72 -11.42 -20.57
CA ILE A 347 -0.93 -12.19 -19.59
C ILE A 347 -1.24 -13.68 -19.70
N ARG A 348 -2.53 -14.05 -19.84
CA ARG A 348 -2.96 -15.45 -20.00
C ARG A 348 -2.41 -16.06 -21.28
N SER A 349 -2.44 -15.33 -22.40
CA SER A 349 -1.90 -15.78 -23.67
C SER A 349 -0.37 -15.91 -23.65
N ALA A 350 0.33 -15.04 -22.92
CA ALA A 350 1.79 -15.12 -22.81
C ALA A 350 2.26 -16.34 -22.02
N LEU A 351 1.45 -16.80 -21.05
CA LEU A 351 1.79 -17.90 -20.14
C LEU A 351 1.18 -19.26 -20.50
N SER A 352 0.22 -19.32 -21.44
CA SER A 352 -0.51 -20.55 -21.79
C SER A 352 0.35 -21.68 -22.36
N GLY A 353 1.57 -21.38 -22.82
CA GLY A 353 2.52 -22.38 -23.34
C GLY A 353 3.40 -23.04 -22.26
N LEU A 354 3.23 -22.70 -20.97
CA LEU A 354 4.06 -23.18 -19.88
C LEU A 354 3.25 -24.10 -18.95
N GLU A 355 3.40 -25.42 -19.12
CA GLU A 355 2.60 -26.45 -18.43
C GLU A 355 2.78 -26.47 -16.89
N TYR A 356 3.87 -25.87 -16.41
CA TYR A 356 4.22 -25.77 -14.98
C TYR A 356 3.76 -24.45 -14.34
N VAL A 357 3.01 -23.59 -15.05
CA VAL A 357 2.54 -22.30 -14.55
C VAL A 357 1.08 -22.36 -14.11
N GLN A 358 0.84 -21.98 -12.86
CA GLN A 358 -0.50 -21.69 -12.35
C GLN A 358 -0.68 -20.18 -12.32
N LEU A 359 -1.56 -19.67 -13.19
CA LEU A 359 -1.89 -18.25 -13.27
C LEU A 359 -3.09 -17.94 -12.38
N ARG A 360 -2.91 -17.05 -11.41
CA ARG A 360 -3.96 -16.53 -10.55
C ARG A 360 -4.12 -15.04 -10.84
N PHE A 361 -5.30 -14.67 -11.36
CA PHE A 361 -5.67 -13.26 -11.42
C PHE A 361 -6.34 -12.89 -10.10
N GLU A 362 -5.76 -11.91 -9.43
CA GLU A 362 -6.43 -11.21 -8.36
C GLU A 362 -7.30 -10.14 -9.02
N GLN A 363 -8.63 -10.26 -8.88
CA GLN A 363 -9.50 -9.21 -9.37
C GLN A 363 -9.15 -7.94 -8.61
N PRO A 364 -8.83 -6.83 -9.29
CA PRO A 364 -8.86 -5.53 -8.62
C PRO A 364 -10.26 -5.42 -8.02
N GLU A 365 -10.36 -5.07 -6.73
CA GLU A 365 -11.62 -4.58 -6.15
C GLU A 365 -12.19 -3.61 -7.17
N ALA A 366 -13.33 -3.99 -7.77
CA ALA A 366 -13.77 -3.34 -8.98
C ALA A 366 -13.86 -1.82 -8.74
N LEU A 367 -13.00 -1.09 -9.44
CA LEU A 367 -13.30 0.21 -10.01
C LEU A 367 -14.56 0.06 -10.87
N ARG A 368 -15.72 -0.14 -10.23
CA ARG A 368 -17.00 0.10 -10.88
C ARG A 368 -17.22 1.60 -10.79
N ALA A 369 -16.95 2.25 -11.92
CA ALA A 369 -17.52 3.51 -12.34
C ALA A 369 -17.68 4.58 -11.24
N ASN A 370 -16.58 5.28 -10.94
CA ASN A 370 -16.67 6.73 -10.84
C ASN A 370 -16.48 7.30 -12.25
N ASP A 371 -17.41 6.99 -13.16
CA ASP A 371 -17.80 7.94 -14.20
C ASP A 371 -18.80 8.89 -13.56
N SER A 372 -18.24 9.71 -12.69
CA SER A 372 -18.73 11.01 -12.31
C SER A 372 -17.45 11.76 -11.95
N SER A 373 -17.08 12.69 -12.81
CA SER A 373 -16.22 13.81 -12.44
C SER A 373 -16.87 14.52 -11.26
N ALA A 374 -16.63 14.04 -10.04
CA ALA A 374 -17.04 14.70 -8.80
C ALA A 374 -16.17 14.19 -7.64
N GLY A 375 -15.45 15.13 -7.01
CA GLY A 375 -14.95 14.97 -5.65
C GLY A 375 -13.57 14.33 -5.48
N ARG A 376 -12.51 14.97 -5.99
CA ARG A 376 -11.19 14.90 -5.35
C ARG A 376 -11.39 15.25 -3.86
N PRO A 377 -10.91 14.45 -2.88
CA PRO A 377 -10.97 14.87 -1.48
C PRO A 377 -10.26 16.22 -1.36
N PRO A 378 -10.74 17.15 -0.51
CA PRO A 378 -9.94 18.32 -0.18
C PRO A 378 -8.62 17.76 0.32
N ARG A 379 -7.52 18.11 -0.37
CA ARG A 379 -6.20 18.08 0.24
C ARG A 379 -6.40 18.71 1.61
N GLU A 380 -6.18 17.95 2.68
CA GLU A 380 -5.85 18.56 3.95
C GLU A 380 -4.81 19.62 3.62
N LYS A 381 -5.18 20.89 3.86
CA LYS A 381 -4.23 21.98 3.82
C LYS A 381 -3.13 21.57 4.78
N ALA A 382 -2.02 21.09 4.22
CA ALA A 382 -0.73 21.30 4.83
C ALA A 382 -0.77 22.74 5.33
N ALA A 383 -0.60 22.91 6.64
CA ALA A 383 -0.41 24.22 7.22
C ALA A 383 0.75 24.86 6.45
N GLY A 384 0.41 25.84 5.60
CA GLY A 384 1.27 26.36 4.54
C GLY A 384 0.83 25.87 3.16
N ALA A 385 -0.01 26.65 2.47
CA ALA A 385 0.05 26.62 1.01
C ALA A 385 1.52 26.86 0.64
N PRO A 386 2.16 26.02 -0.20
CA PRO A 386 3.42 26.44 -0.80
C PRO A 386 3.09 27.76 -1.50
N GLY A 387 3.89 28.79 -1.25
CA GLY A 387 3.91 29.93 -2.17
C GLY A 387 4.14 29.43 -3.60
N PRO A 388 4.01 30.31 -4.61
CA PRO A 388 4.43 29.95 -5.96
C PRO A 388 5.79 29.24 -5.91
N ASN A 389 5.86 28.01 -6.44
CA ASN A 389 7.12 27.28 -6.44
C ASN A 389 8.11 28.12 -7.27
N GLU A 390 9.09 28.74 -6.61
CA GLU A 390 10.07 29.62 -7.23
C GLU A 390 10.81 28.93 -8.38
N LEU A 391 10.95 27.60 -8.33
CA LEU A 391 11.48 26.81 -9.44
C LEU A 391 10.55 26.79 -10.65
N GLN A 392 9.23 26.63 -10.45
CA GLN A 392 8.26 26.66 -11.56
C GLN A 392 8.20 28.04 -12.20
N GLU A 393 8.27 29.11 -11.41
CA GLU A 393 8.34 30.48 -11.94
C GLU A 393 9.63 30.71 -12.72
N ARG A 394 10.77 30.26 -12.17
CA ARG A 394 12.07 30.31 -12.84
C ARG A 394 12.09 29.54 -14.16
N LEU A 395 11.54 28.33 -14.18
CA LEU A 395 11.39 27.51 -15.37
C LEU A 395 10.49 28.18 -16.40
N ALA A 396 9.38 28.80 -15.98
CA ALA A 396 8.50 29.55 -16.88
C ALA A 396 9.23 30.74 -17.53
N VAL A 397 10.07 31.44 -16.79
CA VAL A 397 10.92 32.53 -17.33
C VAL A 397 11.96 31.99 -18.32
N GLN A 398 12.65 30.90 -17.99
CA GLN A 398 13.71 30.32 -18.84
C GLN A 398 13.16 29.64 -20.11
N LEU A 399 12.02 28.97 -20.01
CA LEU A 399 11.41 28.18 -21.09
C LEU A 399 10.36 28.96 -21.91
N GLY A 400 10.14 30.24 -21.59
CA GLY A 400 9.29 31.13 -22.37
C GLY A 400 7.78 30.96 -22.12
N GLY A 401 7.38 30.45 -20.95
CA GLY A 401 5.97 30.37 -20.53
C GLY A 401 5.67 29.26 -19.52
N ARG A 402 4.56 29.40 -18.80
CA ARG A 402 4.10 28.42 -17.78
C ARG A 402 3.75 27.07 -18.39
N THR A 403 3.03 27.04 -19.52
CA THR A 403 2.67 25.79 -20.21
C THR A 403 3.90 25.00 -20.68
N THR A 404 4.94 25.67 -21.17
CA THR A 404 6.20 25.00 -21.55
C THR A 404 6.91 24.43 -20.33
N ALA A 405 6.90 25.14 -19.20
CA ALA A 405 7.45 24.65 -17.94
C ALA A 405 6.68 23.45 -17.38
N GLU A 406 5.35 23.45 -17.46
CA GLU A 406 4.51 22.31 -17.06
C GLU A 406 4.79 21.08 -17.91
N ASN A 407 4.79 21.22 -19.24
CA ASN A 407 5.12 20.12 -20.16
C ASN A 407 6.53 19.57 -19.94
N PHE A 408 7.49 20.46 -19.67
CA PHE A 408 8.85 20.10 -19.29
C PHE A 408 8.87 19.27 -17.99
N THR A 409 8.18 19.73 -16.94
CA THR A 409 8.09 19.01 -15.66
C THR A 409 7.44 17.64 -15.81
N ASN A 410 6.31 17.55 -16.52
CA ASN A 410 5.64 16.28 -16.76
C ASN A 410 6.54 15.32 -17.54
N SER A 411 7.21 15.80 -18.60
CA SER A 411 8.16 14.99 -19.37
C SER A 411 9.30 14.45 -18.50
N LEU A 412 9.81 15.24 -17.56
CA LEU A 412 10.86 14.79 -16.63
C LEU A 412 10.35 13.74 -15.64
N LEU A 413 9.15 13.92 -15.11
CA LEU A 413 8.52 12.94 -14.20
C LEU A 413 8.29 11.61 -14.91
N ASP A 414 7.73 11.63 -16.12
CA ASP A 414 7.48 10.42 -16.93
C ASP A 414 8.79 9.69 -17.25
N LEU A 415 9.85 10.42 -17.59
CA LEU A 415 11.17 9.84 -17.86
C LEU A 415 11.84 9.30 -16.59
N SER A 416 11.64 9.94 -15.44
CA SER A 416 12.12 9.48 -14.13
C SER A 416 11.43 8.17 -13.74
N GLU A 417 10.11 8.10 -13.87
CA GLU A 417 9.31 6.91 -13.59
C GLU A 417 9.70 5.75 -14.51
N ALA A 418 9.83 6.00 -15.82
CA ALA A 418 10.28 5.00 -16.78
C ALA A 418 11.69 4.46 -16.44
N ALA A 419 12.62 5.33 -16.07
CA ALA A 419 13.96 4.94 -15.64
C ALA A 419 13.92 4.12 -14.34
N MET A 420 13.11 4.53 -13.36
CA MET A 420 12.93 3.84 -12.09
C MET A 420 12.34 2.43 -12.29
N ALA A 421 11.32 2.28 -13.13
CA ALA A 421 10.72 0.99 -13.44
C ALA A 421 11.75 0.00 -14.03
N ARG A 422 12.57 0.46 -14.98
CA ARG A 422 13.66 -0.35 -15.59
C ARG A 422 14.74 -0.70 -14.57
N ALA A 423 15.12 0.23 -13.70
CA ALA A 423 16.08 -0.03 -12.63
C ALA A 423 15.56 -1.05 -11.60
N HIS A 424 14.27 -1.01 -11.27
CA HIS A 424 13.61 -2.00 -10.42
C HIS A 424 13.57 -3.38 -11.08
N ALA A 425 13.27 -3.46 -12.38
CA ALA A 425 13.29 -4.72 -13.13
C ALA A 425 14.69 -5.35 -13.15
N LEU A 426 15.73 -4.57 -13.45
CA LEU A 426 17.13 -5.01 -13.40
C LEU A 426 17.51 -5.55 -12.02
N ARG A 427 17.12 -4.86 -10.94
CA ARG A 427 17.36 -5.33 -9.57
C ARG A 427 16.58 -6.61 -9.25
N ALA A 428 15.34 -6.72 -9.71
CA ALA A 428 14.53 -7.92 -9.50
C ALA A 428 15.19 -9.14 -10.16
N LEU A 429 15.72 -8.99 -11.38
CA LEU A 429 16.54 -10.00 -12.05
C LEU A 429 17.80 -10.32 -11.24
N ALA A 430 18.56 -9.30 -10.82
CA ALA A 430 19.79 -9.49 -10.04
C ALA A 430 19.57 -10.25 -8.72
N LYS A 431 18.44 -10.02 -8.06
CA LYS A 431 18.06 -10.73 -6.83
C LYS A 431 17.65 -12.18 -7.08
N ARG A 432 16.95 -12.45 -8.18
CA ARG A 432 16.48 -13.80 -8.54
C ARG A 432 17.59 -14.66 -9.13
N PHE A 433 18.54 -14.05 -9.82
CA PHE A 433 19.70 -14.70 -10.44
C PHE A 433 21.02 -14.15 -9.86
N PRO A 434 21.32 -14.45 -8.58
CA PRO A 434 22.65 -14.18 -8.04
C PRO A 434 23.68 -15.01 -8.83
N ARG A 435 24.93 -14.55 -8.84
CA ARG A 435 26.02 -15.15 -9.62
C ARG A 435 26.17 -16.68 -9.45
N SER A 436 25.88 -17.20 -8.25
CA SER A 436 25.92 -18.64 -7.97
C SER A 436 24.83 -19.46 -8.66
N LEU A 437 23.68 -18.85 -8.98
CA LEU A 437 22.59 -19.48 -9.73
C LEU A 437 22.74 -19.23 -11.23
N GLU A 438 23.27 -18.08 -11.63
CA GLU A 438 23.57 -17.75 -13.02
C GLU A 438 24.54 -18.77 -13.65
N THR A 439 25.59 -19.18 -12.91
CA THR A 439 26.55 -20.20 -13.38
C THR A 439 25.96 -21.60 -13.53
N GLN A 440 24.75 -21.85 -13.01
CA GLN A 440 24.04 -23.12 -13.16
C GLN A 440 23.11 -23.14 -14.37
N LEU A 441 22.90 -22.00 -15.03
CA LEU A 441 22.09 -21.93 -16.25
C LEU A 441 22.84 -22.60 -17.41
N ASN A 442 22.09 -23.31 -18.26
CA ASN A 442 22.62 -23.72 -19.55
C ASN A 442 22.77 -22.51 -20.48
N ALA A 443 23.52 -22.65 -21.57
CA ALA A 443 23.82 -21.56 -22.50
C ALA A 443 22.55 -20.91 -23.11
N ALA A 444 21.49 -21.68 -23.36
CA ALA A 444 20.25 -21.14 -23.92
C ALA A 444 19.51 -20.26 -22.92
N ASP A 445 19.36 -20.73 -21.67
CA ASP A 445 18.73 -19.96 -20.60
C ASP A 445 19.58 -18.76 -20.19
N ALA A 446 20.90 -18.90 -20.12
CA ALA A 446 21.81 -17.77 -19.92
C ALA A 446 21.60 -16.69 -21.00
N GLY A 447 21.48 -17.08 -22.28
CA GLY A 447 21.18 -16.15 -23.37
C GLY A 447 19.83 -15.43 -23.23
N VAL A 448 18.81 -16.08 -22.67
CA VAL A 448 17.49 -15.46 -22.40
C VAL A 448 17.60 -14.42 -21.30
N LEU A 449 18.24 -14.75 -20.17
CA LEU A 449 18.47 -13.81 -19.07
C LEU A 449 19.24 -12.58 -19.57
N HIS A 450 20.28 -12.83 -20.37
CA HIS A 450 21.11 -11.78 -20.93
C HIS A 450 20.37 -10.85 -21.89
N LYS A 451 19.44 -11.40 -22.67
CA LYS A 451 18.59 -10.60 -23.56
C LYS A 451 17.69 -9.66 -22.75
N MET A 452 17.11 -10.14 -21.66
CA MET A 452 16.28 -9.31 -20.78
C MET A 452 17.09 -8.18 -20.12
N GLU A 453 18.30 -8.48 -19.63
CA GLU A 453 19.22 -7.49 -19.08
C GLU A 453 19.58 -6.40 -20.12
N GLU A 454 19.90 -6.82 -21.34
CA GLU A 454 20.22 -5.92 -22.45
C GLU A 454 19.02 -5.01 -22.76
N ASP A 455 17.81 -5.56 -22.87
CA ASP A 455 16.61 -4.80 -23.21
C ASP A 455 16.24 -3.77 -22.14
N HIS A 456 16.34 -4.13 -20.85
CA HIS A 456 16.14 -3.17 -19.76
C HIS A 456 17.23 -2.10 -19.71
N THR A 457 18.49 -2.49 -19.86
CA THR A 457 19.62 -1.55 -19.79
C THR A 457 19.58 -0.57 -20.95
N GLN A 458 19.29 -1.02 -22.18
CA GLN A 458 19.12 -0.16 -23.34
C GLN A 458 17.95 0.82 -23.16
N SER A 459 16.79 0.33 -22.69
CA SER A 459 15.61 1.16 -22.46
C SER A 459 15.87 2.22 -21.38
N LEU A 460 16.50 1.84 -20.28
CA LEU A 460 16.93 2.77 -19.23
C LEU A 460 17.85 3.85 -19.80
N LEU A 461 18.87 3.45 -20.56
CA LEU A 461 19.84 4.37 -21.12
C LEU A 461 19.17 5.37 -22.09
N ALA A 462 18.18 4.92 -22.86
CA ALA A 462 17.38 5.77 -23.73
C ALA A 462 16.57 6.80 -22.93
N SER A 463 15.86 6.39 -21.87
CA SER A 463 15.13 7.30 -20.98
C SER A 463 16.04 8.35 -20.36
N VAL A 464 17.23 7.94 -19.88
CA VAL A 464 18.19 8.84 -19.25
C VAL A 464 18.81 9.83 -20.26
N ARG A 465 19.16 9.36 -21.46
CA ARG A 465 19.63 10.26 -22.54
C ARG A 465 18.57 11.29 -22.89
N ARG A 466 17.31 10.86 -23.03
CA ARG A 466 16.19 11.76 -23.32
C ARG A 466 15.97 12.77 -22.19
N MET A 467 16.12 12.34 -20.94
CA MET A 467 16.03 13.23 -19.79
C MET A 467 17.13 14.29 -19.81
N ASN A 468 18.38 13.90 -20.13
CA ASN A 468 19.49 14.84 -20.24
C ASN A 468 19.31 15.82 -21.43
N GLU A 469 18.71 15.39 -22.54
CA GLU A 469 18.31 16.29 -23.63
C GLU A 469 17.28 17.32 -23.17
N VAL A 470 16.28 16.88 -22.39
CA VAL A 470 15.24 17.75 -21.84
C VAL A 470 15.85 18.74 -20.83
N LEU A 471 16.75 18.30 -19.95
CA LEU A 471 17.40 19.14 -18.94
C LEU A 471 18.39 20.16 -19.52
N ARG A 472 18.98 19.87 -20.69
CA ARG A 472 20.03 20.68 -21.32
C ARG A 472 19.76 22.20 -21.40
N PRO A 473 18.54 22.69 -21.69
CA PRO A 473 18.26 24.13 -21.77
C PRO A 473 18.32 24.84 -20.41
N VAL A 474 18.13 24.12 -19.31
CA VAL A 474 17.99 24.70 -17.96
C VAL A 474 19.17 24.36 -17.02
N THR A 475 19.93 23.31 -17.33
CA THR A 475 21.13 22.93 -16.56
C THR A 475 22.40 23.41 -17.27
N LYS A 476 23.32 24.08 -16.55
CA LYS A 476 24.68 24.29 -17.05
C LYS A 476 25.40 22.94 -17.14
N GLN A 477 26.22 22.76 -18.17
CA GLN A 477 26.94 21.54 -18.49
C GLN A 477 27.58 20.92 -17.23
N VAL A 478 27.05 19.78 -16.78
CA VAL A 478 27.51 19.08 -15.59
C VAL A 478 28.50 18.00 -16.00
N SER A 479 29.69 18.05 -15.40
CA SER A 479 30.72 17.03 -15.60
C SER A 479 30.23 15.69 -15.05
N SER A 480 30.16 14.67 -15.91
CA SER A 480 29.98 13.28 -15.49
C SER A 480 31.12 12.89 -14.54
N GLY A 481 30.78 12.33 -13.38
CA GLY A 481 31.78 11.74 -12.48
C GLY A 481 32.57 10.63 -13.16
N ALA A 482 33.79 10.37 -12.72
CA ALA A 482 34.55 9.21 -13.18
C ALA A 482 33.86 7.93 -12.70
N THR A 483 33.47 7.04 -13.62
CA THR A 483 32.94 5.72 -13.28
C THR A 483 34.08 4.73 -13.09
N GLU A 484 34.12 4.10 -11.94
CA GLU A 484 34.74 2.78 -11.81
C GLU A 484 33.78 1.74 -12.43
N GLY A 485 34.32 0.79 -13.20
CA GLY A 485 33.52 -0.31 -13.74
C GLY A 485 33.01 -1.22 -12.61
N PHE A 486 31.82 -1.80 -12.78
CA PHE A 486 31.30 -2.78 -11.81
C PHE A 486 31.97 -4.15 -11.98
N SER A 487 32.03 -4.93 -10.90
CA SER A 487 32.57 -6.30 -10.93
C SER A 487 31.60 -7.33 -11.54
N SER A 488 30.33 -6.97 -11.62
CA SER A 488 29.23 -7.79 -12.14
C SER A 488 28.03 -6.93 -12.54
N TRP A 489 27.16 -7.45 -13.40
CA TRP A 489 25.95 -6.73 -13.78
C TRP A 489 24.96 -6.61 -12.60
N GLN A 490 24.95 -7.56 -11.66
CA GLN A 490 24.14 -7.51 -10.44
C GLN A 490 24.53 -6.32 -9.55
N GLU A 491 25.84 -6.10 -9.38
CA GLU A 491 26.35 -4.90 -8.68
C GLU A 491 25.94 -3.63 -9.44
N GLY A 492 26.06 -3.63 -10.76
CA GLY A 492 25.63 -2.50 -11.58
C GLY A 492 24.13 -2.21 -11.46
N ALA A 493 23.28 -3.23 -11.37
CA ALA A 493 21.83 -3.07 -11.19
C ALA A 493 21.45 -2.39 -9.87
N GLU A 494 22.09 -2.76 -8.75
CA GLU A 494 21.87 -2.09 -7.45
C GLU A 494 22.38 -0.63 -7.48
N ASN A 495 23.54 -0.40 -8.09
CA ASN A 495 24.11 0.95 -8.24
C ASN A 495 23.23 1.87 -9.12
N VAL A 496 22.67 1.33 -10.20
CA VAL A 496 21.74 2.03 -11.08
C VAL A 496 20.44 2.36 -10.34
N LEU A 497 19.87 1.44 -9.56
CA LEU A 497 18.66 1.73 -8.78
C LEU A 497 18.91 2.81 -7.73
N SER A 498 20.04 2.76 -7.04
CA SER A 498 20.41 3.79 -6.07
C SER A 498 20.47 5.18 -6.72
N ALA A 499 21.12 5.29 -7.89
CA ALA A 499 21.19 6.54 -8.63
C ALA A 499 19.82 7.01 -9.16
N ALA A 500 18.97 6.09 -9.63
CA ALA A 500 17.61 6.41 -10.06
C ALA A 500 16.75 6.97 -8.91
N LYS A 501 16.85 6.39 -7.70
CA LYS A 501 16.18 6.90 -6.50
C LYS A 501 16.70 8.26 -6.07
N GLN A 502 18.01 8.50 -6.16
CA GLN A 502 18.60 9.79 -5.84
C GLN A 502 18.11 10.89 -6.80
N LEU A 503 18.05 10.57 -8.10
CA LEU A 503 17.48 11.45 -9.12
C LEU A 503 16.01 11.78 -8.85
N ASP A 504 15.18 10.76 -8.63
CA ASP A 504 13.75 10.92 -8.37
C ASP A 504 13.48 11.72 -7.09
N GLY A 505 14.22 11.45 -6.02
CA GLY A 505 14.15 12.22 -4.78
C GLY A 505 14.57 13.68 -4.99
N THR A 506 15.60 13.93 -5.81
CA THR A 506 16.04 15.30 -6.14
C THR A 506 14.99 16.04 -6.96
N LEU A 507 14.38 15.38 -7.94
CA LEU A 507 13.28 15.92 -8.74
C LEU A 507 12.07 16.26 -7.87
N THR A 508 11.62 15.32 -7.04
CA THR A 508 10.47 15.50 -6.15
C THR A 508 10.71 16.64 -5.16
N ASN A 509 11.90 16.70 -4.55
CA ASN A 509 12.24 17.78 -3.62
C ASN A 509 12.31 19.15 -4.30
N ALA A 510 12.81 19.21 -5.54
CA ALA A 510 12.84 20.42 -6.34
C ALA A 510 11.42 20.91 -6.69
N LEU A 511 10.49 19.98 -7.00
CA LEU A 511 9.09 20.31 -7.29
C LEU A 511 8.25 20.63 -6.05
N ALA A 512 8.60 20.06 -4.90
CA ALA A 512 7.92 20.30 -3.62
C ALA A 512 8.43 21.55 -2.86
N GLY A 513 9.50 22.19 -3.33
CA GLY A 513 10.09 23.36 -2.66
C GLY A 513 10.66 23.08 -1.26
N SER A 514 10.91 21.81 -0.92
CA SER A 514 11.14 21.35 0.46
C SER A 514 12.63 21.13 0.80
N GLY A 515 13.56 21.63 -0.02
CA GLY A 515 15.00 21.43 0.14
C GLY A 515 15.69 22.46 1.07
N PRO A 516 16.80 22.09 1.76
CA PRO A 516 17.51 22.97 2.71
C PRO A 516 18.33 24.12 2.08
N SER A 517 17.98 24.56 0.87
CA SER A 517 18.54 25.74 0.21
C SER A 517 17.56 26.21 -0.85
N GLY A 518 16.82 27.29 -0.57
CA GLY A 518 15.81 27.88 -1.45
C GLY A 518 16.38 28.58 -2.69
N ASP A 519 17.41 27.99 -3.34
CA ASP A 519 17.97 28.49 -4.59
C ASP A 519 17.57 27.55 -5.75
N PRO A 520 16.69 28.01 -6.67
CA PRO A 520 16.30 27.25 -7.87
C PRO A 520 17.49 26.82 -8.74
N ASP A 521 18.55 27.62 -8.81
CA ASP A 521 19.71 27.31 -9.65
C ASP A 521 20.55 26.16 -9.02
N ASP A 522 20.58 26.06 -7.68
CA ASP A 522 21.18 24.93 -6.95
C ASP A 522 20.39 23.64 -7.14
N ALA A 523 19.04 23.72 -7.14
CA ALA A 523 18.17 22.59 -7.42
C ALA A 523 18.35 22.04 -8.84
N LEU A 524 18.39 22.92 -9.85
CA LEU A 524 18.67 22.54 -11.24
C LEU A 524 20.06 21.93 -11.41
N ARG A 525 21.07 22.47 -10.72
CA ARG A 525 22.43 21.92 -10.72
C ARG A 525 22.48 20.52 -10.10
N LYS A 526 21.84 20.30 -8.95
CA LYS A 526 21.74 18.98 -8.30
C LYS A 526 20.99 17.97 -9.17
N LEU A 527 19.92 18.40 -9.84
CA LEU A 527 19.17 17.57 -10.78
C LEU A 527 20.03 17.13 -11.98
N GLY A 528 20.77 18.07 -12.57
CA GLY A 528 21.73 17.76 -13.65
C GLY A 528 22.85 16.81 -13.20
N GLN A 529 23.34 16.95 -11.96
CA GLN A 529 24.30 16.02 -11.36
C GLN A 529 23.73 14.62 -11.21
N ALA A 530 22.55 14.49 -10.60
CA ALA A 530 21.92 13.18 -10.41
C ALA A 530 21.59 12.48 -11.75
N ALA A 531 21.15 13.23 -12.77
CA ALA A 531 20.88 12.68 -14.09
C ALA A 531 22.18 12.27 -14.83
N GLY A 532 23.26 13.04 -14.66
CA GLY A 532 24.59 12.70 -15.15
C GLY A 532 25.17 11.45 -14.48
N ASP A 533 25.02 11.32 -13.16
CA ASP A 533 25.47 10.15 -12.39
C ASP A 533 24.71 8.89 -12.80
N LEU A 534 23.39 8.98 -12.99
CA LEU A 534 22.58 7.87 -13.49
C LEU A 534 23.01 7.46 -14.90
N GLN A 535 23.24 8.41 -15.81
CA GLN A 535 23.73 8.11 -17.17
C GLN A 535 25.04 7.34 -17.12
N THR A 536 25.96 7.82 -16.29
CA THR A 536 27.30 7.28 -16.12
C THR A 536 27.27 5.83 -15.62
N ARG A 537 26.44 5.54 -14.61
CA ARG A 537 26.25 4.19 -14.06
C ARG A 537 25.50 3.27 -15.03
N ALA A 538 24.47 3.78 -15.71
CA ALA A 538 23.75 2.99 -16.71
C ALA A 538 24.65 2.61 -17.89
N ALA A 539 25.56 3.50 -18.31
CA ALA A 539 26.55 3.21 -19.36
C ALA A 539 27.60 2.17 -18.91
N ALA A 540 28.07 2.24 -17.66
CA ALA A 540 28.95 1.23 -17.10
C ALA A 540 28.28 -0.14 -17.01
N LEU A 541 27.00 -0.20 -16.63
CA LEU A 541 26.21 -1.43 -16.64
C LEU A 541 26.08 -1.99 -18.06
N GLN A 542 25.78 -1.13 -19.06
CA GLN A 542 25.68 -1.54 -20.46
C GLN A 542 26.98 -2.19 -20.96
N THR A 543 28.14 -1.64 -20.60
CA THR A 543 29.44 -2.21 -20.99
C THR A 543 29.63 -3.62 -20.43
N ILE A 544 29.23 -3.86 -19.18
CA ILE A 544 29.37 -5.18 -18.54
C ILE A 544 28.38 -6.18 -19.12
N VAL A 545 27.12 -5.77 -19.31
CA VAL A 545 26.11 -6.61 -19.98
C VAL A 545 26.58 -6.93 -21.40
N ALA A 546 27.16 -6.00 -22.15
CA ALA A 546 27.71 -6.30 -23.47
C ALA A 546 28.89 -7.29 -23.42
N ALA A 547 29.71 -7.27 -22.37
CA ALA A 547 30.88 -8.14 -22.24
C ALA A 547 30.51 -9.61 -22.01
N TYR A 548 29.41 -9.88 -21.32
CA TYR A 548 28.93 -11.24 -21.05
C TYR A 548 28.34 -11.92 -22.30
N LYS A 549 27.95 -11.16 -23.34
CA LYS A 549 27.55 -11.71 -24.66
C LYS A 549 28.66 -12.47 -25.39
N HIS A 550 29.91 -12.28 -24.99
CA HIS A 550 31.09 -12.86 -25.63
C HIS A 550 31.77 -13.97 -24.82
N GLN A 551 31.20 -14.34 -23.66
CA GLN A 551 31.57 -15.52 -22.89
C GLN A 551 30.58 -16.65 -23.17
#